data_AF-A0A2S5MFL5-F1
#
_entry.id   AF-A0A2S5MFL5-F1
#
_cell.length_a   1.000
_cell.length_b   1.000
_cell.length_c   1.000
_cell.angle_alpha   90.00
_cell.angle_beta   90.00
_cell.angle_gamma   90.00
#
_symmetry.space_group_name_H-M   'P 1'
#
loop_
_entity.id
_entity.type
_entity.pdbx_description
1 polymer ?
#
loop_
_entity_poly.entity_id
_entity_poly.type
_entity_poly.pdbx_seq_one_letter_code
_entity_poly.pdbx_strand_id
1 'polypeptide(L)'
;MIFLINRILAFALTAAWFSSAAFAIERVASESPTPWQVDKHRFAAKKANEAFSGFACGTSGMCVLAVDEGRQGAFMRINGERLVYVGEPFEFSGVEKELDAEAAAVDGGYFYVAGSHAAKRETCCDNSDSRRVYRLTADESGHIGTMTHSERLWDAMRSLPELAPYAVPGDCRCDRAPGRNRIDIEGMAAANGRLFFASRAPNVEGNGYVVGVDAKALFEGGDLKPSLATVRLGANKGFRDLAIADGVALALVGPSDALSPADYSIVELRGLTTGVAVQPRELAALDLQNAPLRKKGSLIKPEAIAVLELDPRRYRLLVLSDGGDDGAPLVFNIPRKP
;
A
#
# COMPACT_ATOMS: atom_id res chain seq x y z
N MET A 1 -64.81 56.51 -26.60
CA MET A 1 -64.38 56.29 -25.19
C MET A 1 -63.49 55.05 -25.18
N ILE A 2 -62.48 55.01 -24.31
CA ILE A 2 -61.46 53.96 -24.12
C ILE A 2 -60.09 54.34 -24.72
N PHE A 3 -59.25 54.87 -23.84
CA PHE A 3 -57.82 55.09 -24.03
C PHE A 3 -57.04 53.88 -23.51
N LEU A 4 -56.04 53.48 -24.28
CA LEU A 4 -55.01 52.48 -23.98
C LEU A 4 -53.83 53.17 -23.27
N ILE A 5 -53.33 52.68 -22.14
CA ILE A 5 -51.93 52.89 -21.71
C ILE A 5 -51.36 51.63 -21.03
N ASN A 6 -50.19 51.23 -21.53
CA ASN A 6 -49.29 50.16 -21.11
C ASN A 6 -48.82 50.23 -19.65
N ARG A 7 -48.60 49.06 -19.03
CA ARG A 7 -47.62 48.87 -17.96
C ARG A 7 -46.79 47.62 -18.23
N ILE A 8 -45.49 47.82 -18.47
CA ILE A 8 -44.46 46.79 -18.53
C ILE A 8 -43.97 46.55 -17.10
N LEU A 9 -44.08 45.31 -16.61
CA LEU A 9 -43.43 44.85 -15.37
C LEU A 9 -42.15 44.11 -15.76
N ALA A 10 -40.99 44.60 -15.33
CA ALA A 10 -39.72 43.91 -15.42
C ALA A 10 -39.51 43.04 -14.17
N PHE A 11 -39.41 41.72 -14.34
CA PHE A 11 -38.93 40.79 -13.31
C PHE A 11 -37.42 40.61 -13.49
N ALA A 12 -36.63 41.03 -12.51
CA ALA A 12 -35.21 40.72 -12.43
C ALA A 12 -35.03 39.37 -11.69
N LEU A 13 -34.62 38.32 -12.41
CA LEU A 13 -34.12 37.09 -11.81
C LEU A 13 -32.65 37.28 -11.41
N THR A 14 -32.37 37.30 -10.10
CA THR A 14 -31.02 37.16 -9.58
C THR A 14 -30.65 35.68 -9.52
N ALA A 15 -29.85 35.21 -10.48
CA ALA A 15 -29.23 33.89 -10.43
C ALA A 15 -28.05 33.94 -9.45
N ALA A 16 -28.20 33.30 -8.28
CA ALA A 16 -27.09 33.11 -7.34
C ALA A 16 -26.14 32.05 -7.92
N TRP A 17 -24.94 32.48 -8.33
CA TRP A 17 -23.84 31.60 -8.68
C TRP A 17 -23.24 31.03 -7.40
N PHE A 18 -23.51 29.76 -7.10
CA PHE A 18 -22.72 29.00 -6.13
C PHE A 18 -21.40 28.62 -6.79
N SER A 19 -20.35 29.40 -6.52
CA SER A 19 -18.97 28.98 -6.80
C SER A 19 -18.62 27.84 -5.85
N SER A 20 -18.63 26.60 -6.34
CA SER A 20 -18.01 25.48 -5.66
C SER A 20 -16.50 25.75 -5.58
N ALA A 21 -16.03 26.23 -4.43
CA ALA A 21 -14.61 26.29 -4.16
C ALA A 21 -14.07 24.85 -4.18
N ALA A 22 -13.28 24.50 -5.18
CA ALA A 22 -12.50 23.28 -5.18
C ALA A 22 -11.50 23.40 -4.02
N PHE A 23 -11.73 22.65 -2.94
CA PHE A 23 -10.75 22.55 -1.86
C PHE A 23 -9.49 21.90 -2.42
N ALA A 24 -8.39 22.63 -2.45
CA ALA A 24 -7.09 22.07 -2.76
C ALA A 24 -6.77 20.94 -1.75
N ILE A 25 -6.25 19.82 -2.24
CA ILE A 25 -5.76 18.75 -1.37
C ILE A 25 -4.66 19.33 -0.47
N GLU A 26 -4.74 19.02 0.81
CA GLU A 26 -3.79 19.51 1.82
C GLU A 26 -2.47 18.75 1.64
N ARG A 27 -1.36 19.49 1.50
CA ARG A 27 0.00 18.92 1.55
C ARG A 27 0.47 18.93 3.00
N VAL A 28 0.89 17.76 3.49
CA VAL A 28 1.29 17.55 4.89
C VAL A 28 2.76 17.15 4.93
N ALA A 29 3.59 17.97 5.55
CA ALA A 29 4.98 17.63 5.84
C ALA A 29 5.07 16.63 7.00
N SER A 30 6.20 15.92 7.09
CA SER A 30 6.49 15.09 8.24
C SER A 30 6.59 15.94 9.52
N GLU A 31 6.27 15.34 10.68
CA GLU A 31 6.39 15.99 12.00
C GLU A 31 7.83 16.42 12.29
N SER A 32 8.80 15.70 11.70
CA SER A 32 10.23 15.98 11.76
C SER A 32 10.89 15.60 10.43
N PRO A 33 11.86 16.37 9.92
CA PRO A 33 12.69 15.97 8.78
C PRO A 33 13.72 14.90 9.14
N THR A 34 14.02 14.73 10.43
CA THR A 34 14.92 13.71 10.94
C THR A 34 14.15 12.41 11.13
N PRO A 35 14.56 11.29 10.49
CA PRO A 35 13.94 10.00 10.68
C PRO A 35 14.01 9.51 12.13
N TRP A 36 13.03 8.70 12.51
CA TRP A 36 13.11 7.93 13.74
C TRP A 36 14.30 6.97 13.72
N GLN A 37 14.79 6.62 14.90
CA GLN A 37 15.91 5.71 15.03
C GLN A 37 15.45 4.27 14.75
N VAL A 38 16.30 3.49 14.12
CA VAL A 38 16.11 2.04 13.96
C VAL A 38 17.30 1.36 14.60
N ASP A 39 17.04 0.37 15.45
CA ASP A 39 18.12 -0.41 16.04
C ASP A 39 18.91 -1.09 14.94
N LYS A 40 20.23 -1.06 15.05
CA LYS A 40 21.07 -1.61 13.99
C LYS A 40 20.97 -3.12 13.99
N HIS A 41 20.59 -3.66 12.85
CA HIS A 41 20.68 -5.07 12.56
C HIS A 41 21.28 -5.28 11.17
N ARG A 42 21.90 -6.44 10.95
CA ARG A 42 22.50 -6.77 9.65
C ARG A 42 21.75 -7.92 9.01
N PHE A 43 20.99 -7.61 7.96
CA PHE A 43 20.51 -8.62 7.04
C PHE A 43 21.68 -9.26 6.27
N ALA A 44 21.46 -10.49 5.82
CA ALA A 44 22.43 -11.25 5.04
C ALA A 44 22.52 -10.71 3.61
N ALA A 45 21.38 -10.30 3.05
CA ALA A 45 21.31 -9.66 1.74
C ALA A 45 21.96 -8.26 1.75
N LYS A 46 22.66 -7.94 0.66
CA LYS A 46 23.21 -6.59 0.48
C LYS A 46 22.05 -5.62 0.30
N LYS A 47 22.16 -4.42 0.89
CA LYS A 47 21.14 -3.35 0.82
C LYS A 47 19.77 -3.67 1.42
N ALA A 48 19.58 -4.81 2.09
CA ALA A 48 18.30 -5.10 2.74
C ALA A 48 17.91 -4.05 3.81
N ASN A 49 18.88 -3.41 4.48
CA ASN A 49 18.62 -2.25 5.35
C ASN A 49 18.10 -1.01 4.59
N GLU A 50 18.18 -0.98 3.27
CA GLU A 50 17.67 0.12 2.43
C GLU A 50 16.38 -0.28 1.69
N ALA A 51 15.86 -1.49 1.91
CA ALA A 51 14.81 -2.10 1.07
C ALA A 51 13.56 -2.46 1.89
N PHE A 52 13.12 -1.56 2.77
CA PHE A 52 11.91 -1.76 3.57
C PHE A 52 10.69 -1.41 2.71
N SER A 53 9.88 -2.41 2.39
CA SER A 53 8.76 -2.24 1.44
C SER A 53 7.38 -2.41 2.06
N GLY A 54 7.21 -3.30 3.04
CA GLY A 54 5.92 -3.55 3.68
C GLY A 54 6.05 -3.60 5.19
N PHE A 55 5.11 -3.00 5.94
CA PHE A 55 5.19 -3.00 7.39
C PHE A 55 3.82 -2.92 8.05
N ALA A 56 3.51 -3.86 8.93
CA ALA A 56 2.22 -3.92 9.61
C ALA A 56 2.38 -4.33 11.07
N CYS A 57 1.60 -3.68 11.95
CA CYS A 57 1.62 -3.92 13.40
C CYS A 57 0.31 -4.51 13.89
N GLY A 58 0.40 -5.55 14.72
CA GLY A 58 -0.74 -6.12 15.44
C GLY A 58 -1.04 -5.41 16.75
N THR A 59 -2.17 -5.75 17.37
CA THR A 59 -2.59 -5.20 18.66
C THR A 59 -1.68 -5.61 19.83
N SER A 60 -0.85 -6.65 19.66
CA SER A 60 0.20 -7.02 20.62
C SER A 60 1.39 -6.05 20.63
N GLY A 61 1.40 -5.07 19.71
CA GLY A 61 2.53 -4.16 19.48
C GLY A 61 3.66 -4.77 18.63
N MET A 62 3.58 -6.06 18.29
CA MET A 62 4.50 -6.70 17.37
C MET A 62 4.15 -6.36 15.93
N CYS A 63 5.17 -6.02 15.16
CA CYS A 63 5.07 -5.69 13.75
C CYS A 63 5.88 -6.67 12.92
N VAL A 64 5.48 -6.87 11.66
CA VAL A 64 6.24 -7.61 10.66
C VAL A 64 6.70 -6.64 9.56
N LEU A 65 7.94 -6.82 9.14
CA LEU A 65 8.60 -6.08 8.07
C LEU A 65 8.85 -7.01 6.88
N ALA A 66 8.39 -6.60 5.70
CA ALA A 66 8.76 -7.15 4.41
C ALA A 66 9.97 -6.38 3.86
N VAL A 67 10.99 -7.13 3.44
CA VAL A 67 12.22 -6.58 2.87
C VAL A 67 12.34 -7.07 1.44
N ASP A 68 12.32 -6.14 0.48
CA ASP A 68 12.30 -6.45 -0.96
C ASP A 68 13.55 -7.23 -1.38
N GLU A 69 14.73 -6.76 -0.94
CA GLU A 69 16.00 -7.36 -1.29
C GLU A 69 16.21 -8.72 -0.60
N GLY A 70 16.29 -9.78 -1.41
CA GLY A 70 16.62 -11.13 -1.00
C GLY A 70 15.41 -11.94 -0.53
N ARG A 71 15.55 -12.57 0.65
CA ARG A 71 14.59 -13.58 1.14
C ARG A 71 14.23 -13.37 2.60
N GLN A 72 14.45 -12.16 3.11
CA GLN A 72 14.42 -11.89 4.54
C GLN A 72 13.19 -11.09 4.94
N GLY A 73 12.74 -11.31 6.16
CA GLY A 73 11.80 -10.45 6.86
C GLY A 73 12.27 -10.25 8.29
N ALA A 74 11.60 -9.37 9.02
CA ALA A 74 11.90 -9.16 10.43
C ALA A 74 10.64 -8.93 11.26
N PHE A 75 10.70 -9.26 12.54
CA PHE A 75 9.76 -8.75 13.52
C PHE A 75 10.33 -7.52 14.21
N MET A 76 9.46 -6.56 14.49
CA MET A 76 9.85 -5.30 15.12
C MET A 76 8.80 -4.86 16.14
N ARG A 77 9.17 -3.88 16.97
CA ARG A 77 8.25 -3.10 17.81
C ARG A 77 8.51 -1.62 17.62
N ILE A 78 7.45 -0.85 17.78
CA ILE A 78 7.54 0.60 17.90
C ILE A 78 7.68 0.92 19.39
N ASN A 79 8.79 1.55 19.79
CA ASN A 79 9.08 1.95 21.15
C ASN A 79 9.41 3.45 21.20
N GLY A 80 8.39 4.27 21.45
CA GLY A 80 8.50 5.72 21.29
C GLY A 80 8.85 6.07 19.85
N GLU A 81 9.88 6.88 19.65
CA GLU A 81 10.38 7.30 18.33
C GLU A 81 11.49 6.37 17.79
N ARG A 82 11.36 5.06 18.06
CA ARG A 82 12.34 4.06 17.66
C ARG A 82 11.68 2.77 17.20
N LEU A 83 12.23 2.19 16.13
CA LEU A 83 11.94 0.82 15.70
C LEU A 83 13.00 -0.13 16.27
N VAL A 84 12.53 -1.16 16.97
CA VAL A 84 13.37 -2.13 17.69
C VAL A 84 13.12 -3.51 17.12
N TYR A 85 14.17 -4.22 16.72
CA TYR A 85 14.07 -5.61 16.26
C TYR A 85 13.62 -6.53 17.39
N VAL A 86 12.78 -7.51 17.05
CA VAL A 86 12.32 -8.56 17.96
C VAL A 86 12.88 -9.88 17.47
N GLY A 87 13.93 -10.34 18.14
CA GLY A 87 14.73 -11.47 17.69
C GLY A 87 15.57 -11.14 16.46
N GLU A 88 16.06 -12.18 15.80
CA GLU A 88 16.83 -12.07 14.56
C GLU A 88 15.87 -12.01 13.35
N PRO A 89 16.24 -11.30 12.26
CA PRO A 89 15.59 -11.46 10.98
C PRO A 89 15.51 -12.92 10.55
N PHE A 90 14.43 -13.26 9.87
CA PHE A 90 14.17 -14.62 9.40
C PHE A 90 14.28 -14.70 7.88
N GLU A 91 14.41 -15.92 7.36
CA GLU A 91 14.35 -16.20 5.92
C GLU A 91 13.03 -16.90 5.56
N PHE A 92 12.42 -16.49 4.46
CA PHE A 92 11.24 -17.15 3.91
C PHE A 92 11.60 -18.52 3.34
N SER A 93 10.92 -19.57 3.82
CA SER A 93 11.16 -20.93 3.36
C SER A 93 10.66 -21.15 1.93
N GLY A 94 11.37 -21.99 1.17
CA GLY A 94 11.00 -22.38 -0.18
C GLY A 94 11.39 -21.38 -1.27
N VAL A 95 11.91 -20.20 -0.94
CA VAL A 95 12.38 -19.19 -1.92
C VAL A 95 13.76 -19.56 -2.44
N GLU A 96 13.88 -19.81 -3.74
CA GLU A 96 15.16 -20.14 -4.37
C GLU A 96 15.99 -18.90 -4.66
N LYS A 97 15.35 -17.85 -5.20
CA LYS A 97 16.03 -16.62 -5.60
C LYS A 97 15.70 -15.46 -4.69
N GLU A 98 14.50 -14.92 -4.81
CA GLU A 98 14.07 -13.69 -4.15
C GLU A 98 12.56 -13.67 -4.07
N LEU A 99 12.04 -13.33 -2.90
CA LEU A 99 10.60 -13.19 -2.72
C LEU A 99 10.09 -11.91 -3.36
N ASP A 100 10.93 -10.86 -3.47
CA ASP A 100 10.48 -9.53 -3.88
C ASP A 100 9.40 -9.09 -2.88
N ALA A 101 9.74 -9.12 -1.59
CA ALA A 101 8.77 -9.04 -0.51
C ALA A 101 8.29 -7.59 -0.32
N GLU A 102 7.13 -7.28 -0.88
CA GLU A 102 6.65 -5.89 -0.96
C GLU A 102 5.59 -5.55 0.09
N ALA A 103 4.71 -6.50 0.46
CA ALA A 103 3.52 -6.18 1.24
C ALA A 103 3.45 -6.93 2.57
N ALA A 104 2.91 -6.29 3.61
CA ALA A 104 2.77 -6.89 4.95
C ALA A 104 1.41 -6.60 5.59
N ALA A 105 0.90 -7.52 6.40
CA ALA A 105 -0.36 -7.33 7.14
C ALA A 105 -0.39 -8.16 8.43
N VAL A 106 -1.28 -7.81 9.35
CA VAL A 106 -1.50 -8.56 10.60
C VAL A 106 -3.00 -8.68 10.87
N ASP A 107 -3.46 -9.89 11.24
CA ASP A 107 -4.83 -10.12 11.73
C ASP A 107 -4.81 -11.17 12.85
N GLY A 108 -5.28 -10.78 14.03
CA GLY A 108 -5.18 -11.58 15.25
C GLY A 108 -3.72 -11.94 15.58
N GLY A 109 -3.44 -13.25 15.63
CA GLY A 109 -2.09 -13.79 15.90
C GLY A 109 -1.29 -14.15 14.65
N TYR A 110 -1.78 -13.80 13.45
CA TYR A 110 -1.13 -14.11 12.19
C TYR A 110 -0.47 -12.89 11.58
N PHE A 111 0.76 -13.08 11.13
CA PHE A 111 1.52 -12.12 10.32
C PHE A 111 1.55 -12.60 8.88
N TYR A 112 1.36 -11.68 7.94
CA TYR A 112 1.32 -11.98 6.52
C TYR A 112 2.36 -11.18 5.78
N VAL A 113 3.01 -11.81 4.81
CA VAL A 113 3.93 -11.14 3.87
C VAL A 113 3.62 -11.65 2.47
N ALA A 114 3.55 -10.76 1.48
CA ALA A 114 3.37 -11.15 0.09
C ALA A 114 4.57 -10.69 -0.75
N GLY A 115 4.98 -11.54 -1.69
CA GLY A 115 5.84 -11.10 -2.77
C GLY A 115 5.10 -10.18 -3.76
N SER A 116 5.84 -9.48 -4.61
CA SER A 116 5.29 -8.53 -5.59
C SER A 116 4.34 -9.13 -6.61
N HIS A 117 4.41 -10.45 -6.85
CA HIS A 117 3.76 -11.14 -7.98
C HIS A 117 4.14 -10.57 -9.36
N ALA A 118 5.16 -9.72 -9.43
CA ALA A 118 5.62 -9.08 -10.65
C ALA A 118 6.70 -9.91 -11.35
N ALA A 119 6.77 -9.77 -12.68
CA ALA A 119 7.92 -10.24 -13.45
C ALA A 119 9.16 -9.38 -13.13
N LYS A 120 10.36 -9.95 -13.27
CA LYS A 120 11.60 -9.21 -13.02
C LYS A 120 11.72 -8.01 -13.95
N ARG A 121 11.87 -6.81 -13.41
CA ARG A 121 11.78 -5.56 -14.18
C ARG A 121 12.76 -5.44 -15.34
N GLU A 122 14.00 -5.88 -15.17
CA GLU A 122 15.05 -5.70 -16.19
C GLU A 122 14.96 -6.70 -17.35
N THR A 123 14.54 -7.92 -17.06
CA THR A 123 14.52 -9.03 -18.03
C THR A 123 13.10 -9.38 -18.48
N CYS A 124 12.09 -8.86 -17.77
CA CYS A 124 10.69 -9.30 -17.73
C CYS A 124 10.50 -10.83 -17.73
N CYS A 125 11.51 -11.53 -17.22
CA CYS A 125 11.43 -12.94 -16.90
C CYS A 125 10.42 -13.18 -15.78
N ASP A 126 9.87 -14.39 -15.81
CA ASP A 126 9.01 -14.86 -14.74
C ASP A 126 9.73 -14.86 -13.38
N ASN A 127 9.07 -14.37 -12.36
CA ASN A 127 9.49 -14.50 -10.96
C ASN A 127 8.44 -15.32 -10.21
N SER A 128 8.50 -16.64 -10.33
CA SER A 128 7.51 -17.51 -9.68
C SER A 128 7.58 -17.42 -8.15
N ASP A 129 8.76 -17.21 -7.58
CA ASP A 129 8.94 -17.10 -6.13
C ASP A 129 8.18 -15.89 -5.54
N SER A 130 8.05 -14.78 -6.28
CA SER A 130 7.27 -13.61 -5.82
C SER A 130 5.76 -13.81 -5.83
N ARG A 131 5.26 -14.93 -6.34
CA ARG A 131 3.81 -15.26 -6.31
C ARG A 131 3.36 -15.90 -5.00
N ARG A 132 4.23 -15.90 -3.99
CA ARG A 132 3.93 -16.50 -2.70
C ARG A 132 3.38 -15.45 -1.74
N VAL A 133 2.37 -15.87 -1.00
CA VAL A 133 1.89 -15.20 0.20
C VAL A 133 2.24 -16.08 1.37
N TYR A 134 2.88 -15.53 2.39
CA TYR A 134 3.24 -16.20 3.63
C TYR A 134 2.25 -15.85 4.74
N ARG A 135 1.98 -16.83 5.60
CA ARG A 135 1.31 -16.69 6.89
C ARG A 135 2.22 -17.26 7.96
N LEU A 136 2.55 -16.42 8.94
CA LEU A 136 3.43 -16.74 10.05
C LEU A 136 2.69 -16.59 11.38
N THR A 137 3.12 -17.36 12.37
CA THR A 137 2.87 -17.09 13.79
C THR A 137 4.20 -16.90 14.50
N ALA A 138 4.27 -15.97 15.44
CA ALA A 138 5.46 -15.76 16.26
C ALA A 138 5.08 -15.58 17.74
N ASP A 139 5.97 -15.98 18.63
CA ASP A 139 5.85 -15.65 20.06
C ASP A 139 6.37 -14.23 20.35
N GLU A 140 6.28 -13.77 21.61
CA GLU A 140 6.68 -12.43 22.01
C GLU A 140 8.18 -12.12 21.80
N SER A 141 9.02 -13.15 21.68
CA SER A 141 10.46 -13.04 21.42
C SER A 141 10.80 -12.97 19.93
N GLY A 142 9.79 -13.12 19.05
CA GLY A 142 9.96 -13.15 17.61
C GLY A 142 10.30 -14.55 17.08
N HIS A 143 10.22 -15.58 17.92
CA HIS A 143 10.43 -16.95 17.47
C HIS A 143 9.24 -17.41 16.63
N ILE A 144 9.50 -17.78 15.37
CA ILE A 144 8.47 -18.27 14.45
C ILE A 144 7.99 -19.65 14.90
N GLY A 145 6.71 -19.74 15.27
CA GLY A 145 6.05 -21.02 15.55
C GLY A 145 5.65 -21.75 14.27
N THR A 146 5.06 -21.05 13.31
CA THR A 146 4.64 -21.60 12.02
C THR A 146 4.97 -20.63 10.89
N MET A 147 5.37 -21.17 9.74
CA MET A 147 5.54 -20.43 8.50
C MET A 147 5.00 -21.27 7.35
N THR A 148 3.88 -20.84 6.79
CA THR A 148 3.21 -21.49 5.66
C THR A 148 3.11 -20.50 4.51
N HIS A 149 3.11 -21.00 3.27
CA HIS A 149 2.91 -20.15 2.10
C HIS A 149 1.85 -20.73 1.16
N SER A 150 1.33 -19.86 0.28
CA SER A 150 0.37 -20.20 -0.75
C SER A 150 0.68 -19.44 -2.03
N GLU A 151 0.50 -20.09 -3.17
CA GLU A 151 0.64 -19.50 -4.52
C GLU A 151 -0.74 -19.25 -5.17
N ARG A 152 -1.82 -19.58 -4.45
CA ARG A 152 -3.20 -19.60 -4.99
C ARG A 152 -3.76 -18.21 -5.30
N LEU A 153 -3.15 -17.15 -4.78
CA LEU A 153 -3.55 -15.78 -5.09
C LEU A 153 -3.41 -15.48 -6.59
N TRP A 154 -2.38 -16.02 -7.23
CA TRP A 154 -2.17 -15.86 -8.67
C TRP A 154 -3.36 -16.39 -9.49
N ASP A 155 -3.86 -17.57 -9.13
CA ASP A 155 -5.02 -18.19 -9.78
C ASP A 155 -6.31 -17.41 -9.52
N ALA A 156 -6.47 -16.89 -8.30
CA ALA A 156 -7.59 -16.00 -7.98
C ALA A 156 -7.56 -14.75 -8.88
N MET A 157 -6.41 -14.10 -9.04
CA MET A 157 -6.27 -12.94 -9.92
C MET A 157 -6.53 -13.27 -11.40
N ARG A 158 -6.08 -14.44 -11.88
CA ARG A 158 -6.39 -14.92 -13.24
C ARG A 158 -7.87 -15.21 -13.48
N SER A 159 -8.61 -15.55 -12.42
CA SER A 159 -10.06 -15.80 -12.51
C SER A 159 -10.90 -14.53 -12.59
N LEU A 160 -10.34 -13.38 -12.23
CA LEU A 160 -11.00 -12.08 -12.29
C LEU A 160 -10.84 -11.47 -13.69
N PRO A 161 -11.94 -11.22 -14.45
CA PRO A 161 -11.86 -10.77 -15.85
C PRO A 161 -11.01 -9.51 -16.07
N GLU A 162 -11.06 -8.55 -15.13
CA GLU A 162 -10.34 -7.29 -15.20
C GLU A 162 -8.82 -7.45 -15.00
N LEU A 163 -8.40 -8.49 -14.29
CA LEU A 163 -7.00 -8.75 -13.97
C LEU A 163 -6.37 -9.86 -14.82
N ALA A 164 -7.19 -10.75 -15.39
CA ALA A 164 -6.73 -11.87 -16.21
C ALA A 164 -5.75 -11.48 -17.35
N PRO A 165 -5.94 -10.35 -18.09
CA PRO A 165 -4.99 -9.93 -19.12
C PRO A 165 -3.60 -9.52 -18.59
N TYR A 166 -3.50 -9.23 -17.29
CA TYR A 166 -2.29 -8.74 -16.63
C TYR A 166 -1.63 -9.82 -15.76
N ALA A 167 -2.40 -10.79 -15.26
CA ALA A 167 -1.93 -11.96 -14.51
C ALA A 167 -1.35 -13.05 -15.44
N VAL A 168 -0.38 -12.66 -16.27
CA VAL A 168 0.32 -13.54 -17.20
C VAL A 168 1.78 -13.73 -16.76
N PRO A 169 2.36 -14.93 -16.90
CA PRO A 169 3.78 -15.14 -16.64
C PRO A 169 4.67 -14.21 -17.48
N GLY A 170 5.87 -13.93 -16.97
CA GLY A 170 6.86 -13.12 -17.68
C GLY A 170 7.28 -13.72 -19.03
N ASP A 171 7.84 -12.89 -19.93
CA ASP A 171 8.48 -13.32 -21.17
C ASP A 171 9.94 -12.86 -21.17
N CYS A 172 10.88 -13.80 -20.98
CA CYS A 172 12.31 -13.52 -20.90
C CYS A 172 12.94 -12.93 -22.18
N ARG A 173 12.19 -12.75 -23.27
CA ARG A 173 12.68 -12.24 -24.56
C ARG A 173 12.56 -10.70 -24.70
N CYS A 174 12.45 -9.97 -23.60
CA CYS A 174 11.95 -8.60 -23.59
C CYS A 174 12.53 -7.62 -24.61
N ASP A 175 11.69 -7.21 -25.56
CA ASP A 175 11.77 -5.90 -26.19
C ASP A 175 11.28 -4.84 -25.19
N ARG A 176 12.08 -3.80 -24.99
CA ARG A 176 12.00 -2.74 -23.95
C ARG A 176 10.75 -1.84 -23.98
N ALA A 177 9.59 -2.32 -24.41
CA ALA A 177 8.39 -1.51 -24.59
C ALA A 177 7.82 -1.02 -23.24
N PRO A 178 7.76 0.31 -23.00
CA PRO A 178 7.05 0.89 -21.85
C PRO A 178 5.53 0.67 -21.95
N GLY A 179 4.81 0.62 -20.82
CA GLY A 179 3.34 0.59 -20.80
C GLY A 179 2.67 -0.79 -20.70
N ARG A 180 3.38 -1.82 -20.20
CA ARG A 180 2.87 -3.19 -19.99
C ARG A 180 2.83 -3.57 -18.50
N ASN A 181 2.30 -2.68 -17.67
CA ASN A 181 2.23 -2.92 -16.23
C ASN A 181 1.45 -4.23 -15.96
N ARG A 182 2.17 -5.26 -15.51
CA ARG A 182 1.59 -6.54 -15.08
C ARG A 182 1.09 -6.40 -13.65
N ILE A 183 0.54 -7.48 -13.12
CA ILE A 183 0.26 -7.55 -11.68
C ILE A 183 1.55 -7.24 -10.92
N ASP A 184 1.41 -6.32 -9.97
CA ASP A 184 2.47 -5.81 -9.14
C ASP A 184 1.83 -5.36 -7.83
N ILE A 185 1.97 -6.17 -6.79
CA ILE A 185 1.38 -6.00 -5.46
C ILE A 185 2.41 -5.31 -4.57
N GLU A 186 2.01 -4.21 -3.95
CA GLU A 186 2.85 -3.54 -2.95
C GLU A 186 2.10 -3.32 -1.64
N GLY A 187 0.76 -3.19 -1.66
CA GLY A 187 -0.02 -3.06 -0.44
C GLY A 187 -0.75 -4.32 -0.01
N MET A 188 -0.83 -4.55 1.30
CA MET A 188 -1.65 -5.60 1.87
C MET A 188 -2.29 -5.17 3.18
N ALA A 189 -3.55 -5.52 3.38
CA ALA A 189 -4.22 -5.38 4.66
C ALA A 189 -4.98 -6.66 5.01
N ALA A 190 -5.25 -6.85 6.29
CA ALA A 190 -6.03 -7.96 6.78
C ALA A 190 -7.14 -7.43 7.70
N ALA A 191 -8.37 -7.89 7.48
CA ALA A 191 -9.50 -7.55 8.34
C ALA A 191 -10.59 -8.61 8.23
N ASN A 192 -11.19 -8.96 9.37
CA ASN A 192 -12.33 -9.88 9.45
C ASN A 192 -12.07 -11.23 8.75
N GLY A 193 -10.86 -11.77 8.88
CA GLY A 193 -10.47 -13.04 8.25
C GLY A 193 -10.30 -12.97 6.72
N ARG A 194 -10.26 -11.77 6.14
CA ARG A 194 -9.94 -11.55 4.71
C ARG A 194 -8.60 -10.84 4.56
N LEU A 195 -7.88 -11.21 3.51
CA LEU A 195 -6.69 -10.51 3.03
C LEU A 195 -7.06 -9.66 1.82
N PHE A 196 -6.57 -8.42 1.79
CA PHE A 196 -6.76 -7.46 0.73
C PHE A 196 -5.40 -7.11 0.14
N PHE A 197 -5.19 -7.43 -1.13
CA PHE A 197 -3.95 -7.20 -1.87
C PHE A 197 -4.14 -6.04 -2.83
N ALA A 198 -3.43 -4.95 -2.60
CA ALA A 198 -3.52 -3.74 -3.39
C ALA A 198 -2.36 -3.63 -4.36
N SER A 199 -2.69 -3.44 -5.62
CA SER A 199 -1.71 -3.43 -6.69
C SER A 199 -1.14 -2.03 -6.94
N ARG A 200 0.18 -1.89 -7.00
CA ARG A 200 0.81 -0.74 -7.65
C ARG A 200 0.42 -0.70 -9.12
N ALA A 201 0.41 -1.86 -9.76
CA ALA A 201 0.15 -2.00 -11.18
C ALA A 201 -0.68 -3.27 -11.45
N PRO A 202 -1.57 -3.26 -12.47
CA PRO A 202 -1.77 -2.21 -13.47
C PRO A 202 -2.57 -1.00 -12.95
N ASN A 203 -2.34 0.15 -13.57
CA ASN A 203 -3.25 1.30 -13.52
C ASN A 203 -3.91 1.42 -14.90
N VAL A 204 -5.22 1.20 -14.98
CA VAL A 204 -5.97 1.18 -16.25
C VAL A 204 -6.97 2.31 -16.25
N GLU A 205 -6.82 3.26 -17.18
CA GLU A 205 -7.66 4.47 -17.25
C GLU A 205 -7.70 5.26 -15.93
N GLY A 206 -6.63 5.16 -15.14
CA GLY A 206 -6.52 5.80 -13.84
C GLY A 206 -7.19 5.05 -12.70
N ASN A 207 -7.55 3.77 -12.90
CA ASN A 207 -8.05 2.88 -11.87
C ASN A 207 -6.95 1.95 -11.35
N GLY A 208 -6.85 1.83 -10.03
CA GLY A 208 -6.09 0.79 -9.33
C GLY A 208 -7.02 -0.32 -8.80
N TYR A 209 -6.43 -1.43 -8.41
CA TYR A 209 -7.17 -2.64 -8.04
C TYR A 209 -6.77 -3.15 -6.66
N VAL A 210 -7.76 -3.61 -5.90
CA VAL A 210 -7.56 -4.35 -4.64
C VAL A 210 -8.30 -5.67 -4.72
N VAL A 211 -7.58 -6.77 -4.55
CA VAL A 211 -8.12 -8.14 -4.56
C VAL A 211 -8.31 -8.61 -3.13
N GLY A 212 -9.55 -8.93 -2.76
CA GLY A 212 -9.88 -9.52 -1.47
C GLY A 212 -10.06 -11.03 -1.58
N VAL A 213 -9.50 -11.81 -0.66
CA VAL A 213 -9.72 -13.27 -0.55
C VAL A 213 -9.91 -13.69 0.91
N ASP A 214 -10.51 -14.85 1.12
CA ASP A 214 -10.59 -15.49 2.43
C ASP A 214 -9.20 -15.97 2.87
N ALA A 215 -8.75 -15.49 4.03
CA ALA A 215 -7.41 -15.74 4.53
C ALA A 215 -7.21 -17.23 4.85
N LYS A 216 -8.17 -17.85 5.53
CA LYS A 216 -8.09 -19.27 5.90
C LYS A 216 -8.03 -20.12 4.64
N ALA A 217 -8.94 -19.87 3.69
CA ALA A 217 -9.00 -20.62 2.46
C ALA A 217 -7.71 -20.49 1.66
N LEU A 218 -7.05 -19.32 1.65
CA LEU A 218 -5.79 -19.12 0.95
C LEU A 218 -4.71 -20.13 1.36
N PHE A 219 -4.60 -20.45 2.65
CA PHE A 219 -3.54 -21.33 3.19
C PHE A 219 -3.99 -22.76 3.45
N GLU A 220 -5.27 -23.00 3.74
CA GLU A 220 -5.77 -24.30 4.20
C GLU A 220 -6.61 -25.04 3.16
N GLY A 221 -6.84 -24.44 1.98
CA GLY A 221 -7.75 -25.01 0.99
C GLY A 221 -9.19 -24.49 1.11
N GLY A 222 -10.02 -24.78 0.12
CA GLY A 222 -11.41 -24.30 0.06
C GLY A 222 -11.61 -23.10 -0.87
N ASP A 223 -12.81 -22.52 -0.84
CA ASP A 223 -13.19 -21.41 -1.72
C ASP A 223 -12.58 -20.07 -1.25
N LEU A 224 -11.75 -19.46 -2.09
CA LEU A 224 -11.08 -18.18 -1.80
C LEU A 224 -12.05 -17.00 -1.78
N LYS A 225 -13.23 -17.13 -2.41
CA LYS A 225 -14.21 -16.05 -2.56
C LYS A 225 -13.54 -14.74 -3.03
N PRO A 226 -12.86 -14.75 -4.20
CA PRO A 226 -12.17 -13.57 -4.68
C PRO A 226 -13.15 -12.44 -4.94
N SER A 227 -12.79 -11.25 -4.48
CA SER A 227 -13.52 -10.01 -4.71
C SER A 227 -12.59 -8.97 -5.29
N LEU A 228 -13.06 -8.17 -6.24
CA LEU A 228 -12.28 -7.08 -6.83
C LEU A 228 -12.89 -5.73 -6.44
N ALA A 229 -12.09 -4.86 -5.85
CA ALA A 229 -12.40 -3.45 -5.72
C ALA A 229 -11.61 -2.66 -6.76
N THR A 230 -12.33 -1.86 -7.56
CA THR A 230 -11.75 -0.92 -8.52
C THR A 230 -11.80 0.48 -7.93
N VAL A 231 -10.66 1.15 -7.85
CA VAL A 231 -10.51 2.43 -7.17
C VAL A 231 -9.95 3.47 -8.13
N ARG A 232 -10.65 4.58 -8.32
CA ARG A 232 -10.17 5.68 -9.17
C ARG A 232 -9.05 6.45 -8.44
N LEU A 233 -7.80 6.18 -8.79
CA LEU A 233 -6.63 6.81 -8.17
C LEU A 233 -6.16 8.05 -8.94
N GLY A 234 -6.27 8.02 -10.26
CA GLY A 234 -5.56 8.96 -11.13
C GLY A 234 -4.67 8.21 -12.10
N ALA A 235 -4.31 8.86 -13.22
CA ALA A 235 -3.33 8.30 -14.14
C ALA A 235 -1.98 8.15 -13.42
N ASN A 236 -1.25 7.08 -13.75
CA ASN A 236 0.10 6.79 -13.23
C ASN A 236 0.19 6.72 -11.70
N LYS A 237 -0.90 6.38 -11.01
CA LYS A 237 -0.93 6.17 -9.56
C LYS A 237 -1.23 4.70 -9.22
N GLY A 238 -0.55 4.17 -8.22
CA GLY A 238 -0.69 2.82 -7.73
C GLY A 238 -0.68 2.78 -6.22
N PHE A 239 -1.21 1.70 -5.65
CA PHE A 239 -1.09 1.44 -4.23
C PHE A 239 0.35 1.08 -3.88
N ARG A 240 0.85 1.63 -2.78
CA ARG A 240 2.15 1.31 -2.19
C ARG A 240 1.98 0.51 -0.91
N ASP A 241 0.97 0.85 -0.11
CA ASP A 241 0.63 0.06 1.07
C ASP A 241 -0.84 0.17 1.47
N LEU A 242 -1.31 -0.73 2.34
CA LEU A 242 -2.58 -0.64 3.05
C LEU A 242 -2.40 -0.80 4.56
N ALA A 243 -3.14 -0.02 5.34
CA ALA A 243 -3.30 -0.22 6.78
C ALA A 243 -4.78 -0.16 7.17
N ILE A 244 -5.17 -0.83 8.26
CA ILE A 244 -6.53 -0.73 8.81
C ILE A 244 -6.52 0.13 10.07
N ALA A 245 -7.39 1.14 10.11
CA ALA A 245 -7.66 1.97 11.27
C ALA A 245 -9.16 2.11 11.46
N ASP A 246 -9.70 1.78 12.65
CA ASP A 246 -11.13 1.95 12.97
C ASP A 246 -12.06 1.19 12.00
N GLY A 247 -11.62 0.02 11.53
CA GLY A 247 -12.32 -0.76 10.50
C GLY A 247 -12.31 -0.15 9.10
N VAL A 248 -11.62 0.97 8.87
CA VAL A 248 -11.45 1.61 7.57
C VAL A 248 -10.05 1.35 7.04
N ALA A 249 -9.92 1.09 5.74
CA ALA A 249 -8.63 0.96 5.10
C ALA A 249 -8.04 2.33 4.75
N LEU A 250 -6.78 2.54 5.08
CA LEU A 250 -5.93 3.62 4.63
C LEU A 250 -4.98 3.07 3.59
N ALA A 251 -4.80 3.80 2.50
CA ALA A 251 -3.91 3.44 1.43
C ALA A 251 -2.83 4.50 1.27
N LEU A 252 -1.58 4.08 1.23
CA LEU A 252 -0.51 4.87 0.65
C LEU A 252 -0.58 4.71 -0.87
N VAL A 253 -0.71 5.82 -1.59
CA VAL A 253 -0.81 5.85 -3.05
C VAL A 253 0.32 6.70 -3.60
N GLY A 254 1.08 6.17 -4.54
CA GLY A 254 2.22 6.84 -5.17
C GLY A 254 2.30 6.54 -6.67
N PRO A 255 3.44 6.82 -7.33
CA PRO A 255 3.63 6.51 -8.75
C PRO A 255 3.40 5.03 -9.07
N SER A 256 2.68 4.68 -10.14
CA SER A 256 2.54 3.28 -10.59
C SER A 256 3.71 2.77 -11.43
N ASP A 257 4.53 3.70 -11.94
CA ASP A 257 5.76 3.44 -12.68
C ASP A 257 6.89 4.32 -12.11
N ALA A 258 8.15 4.04 -12.48
CA ALA A 258 9.28 4.83 -11.97
C ALA A 258 9.64 6.06 -12.83
N LEU A 259 8.85 6.39 -13.84
CA LEU A 259 9.12 7.52 -14.75
C LEU A 259 8.23 8.72 -14.42
N SER A 260 7.10 8.49 -13.77
CA SER A 260 6.12 9.52 -13.43
C SER A 260 6.53 10.32 -12.19
N PRO A 261 6.46 11.67 -12.24
CA PRO A 261 6.71 12.54 -11.09
C PRO A 261 5.52 12.58 -10.11
N ALA A 262 4.74 11.48 -10.00
CA ALA A 262 3.52 11.50 -9.21
C ALA A 262 3.82 11.67 -7.70
N ASP A 263 3.01 12.52 -7.06
CA ASP A 263 3.06 12.73 -5.61
C ASP A 263 2.57 11.49 -4.85
N TYR A 264 3.02 11.36 -3.60
CA TYR A 264 2.49 10.37 -2.64
C TYR A 264 1.32 10.97 -1.88
N SER A 265 0.31 10.15 -1.58
CA SER A 265 -0.91 10.57 -0.90
C SER A 265 -1.46 9.48 0.00
N ILE A 266 -2.17 9.90 1.04
CA ILE A 266 -2.95 9.01 1.91
C ILE A 266 -4.40 9.08 1.48
N VAL A 267 -4.96 7.93 1.13
CA VAL A 267 -6.34 7.77 0.67
C VAL A 267 -7.10 6.87 1.62
N GLU A 268 -8.26 7.32 2.07
CA GLU A 268 -9.19 6.50 2.84
C GLU A 268 -10.07 5.69 1.86
N LEU A 269 -10.14 4.37 2.05
CA LEU A 269 -10.91 3.43 1.23
C LEU A 269 -12.11 2.89 2.03
N ARG A 270 -13.15 3.72 2.15
CA ARG A 270 -14.37 3.31 2.87
C ARG A 270 -15.06 2.18 2.12
N GLY A 271 -15.53 1.18 2.85
CA GLY A 271 -16.28 0.05 2.29
C GLY A 271 -15.44 -1.19 1.99
N LEU A 272 -14.11 -1.06 1.87
CA LEU A 272 -13.23 -2.18 1.52
C LEU A 272 -13.39 -3.39 2.46
N THR A 273 -13.45 -3.14 3.76
CA THR A 273 -13.54 -4.17 4.82
C THR A 273 -14.95 -4.69 5.08
N THR A 274 -15.97 -4.03 4.54
CA THR A 274 -17.39 -4.34 4.78
C THR A 274 -18.09 -4.95 3.57
N GLY A 275 -17.37 -5.06 2.43
CA GLY A 275 -17.91 -5.64 1.20
C GLY A 275 -18.92 -4.75 0.47
N VAL A 276 -19.02 -3.47 0.85
CA VAL A 276 -19.77 -2.47 0.09
C VAL A 276 -18.87 -1.80 -0.94
N ALA A 277 -19.46 -1.06 -1.89
CA ALA A 277 -18.71 -0.35 -2.91
C ALA A 277 -17.66 0.59 -2.28
N VAL A 278 -16.41 0.50 -2.77
CA VAL A 278 -15.29 1.26 -2.22
C VAL A 278 -15.41 2.72 -2.63
N GLN A 279 -15.37 3.61 -1.65
CA GLN A 279 -15.37 5.07 -1.85
C GLN A 279 -14.00 5.63 -1.47
N PRO A 280 -13.13 5.92 -2.44
CA PRO A 280 -11.85 6.54 -2.15
C PRO A 280 -12.02 8.00 -1.77
N ARG A 281 -11.25 8.45 -0.78
CA ARG A 281 -11.17 9.84 -0.38
C ARG A 281 -9.74 10.20 -0.06
N GLU A 282 -9.13 11.04 -0.88
CA GLU A 282 -7.78 11.56 -0.62
C GLU A 282 -7.82 12.49 0.59
N LEU A 283 -7.05 12.14 1.62
CA LEU A 283 -6.98 12.88 2.89
C LEU A 283 -5.94 13.99 2.80
N ALA A 284 -4.74 13.62 2.33
CA ALA A 284 -3.60 14.51 2.19
C ALA A 284 -2.60 13.97 1.15
N ALA A 285 -1.87 14.89 0.53
CA ALA A 285 -0.64 14.59 -0.17
C ALA A 285 0.55 14.73 0.79
N LEU A 286 1.54 13.86 0.69
CA LEU A 286 2.74 13.92 1.51
C LEU A 286 3.71 14.97 0.94
N ASP A 287 4.14 15.91 1.76
CA ASP A 287 5.22 16.84 1.42
C ASP A 287 6.57 16.22 1.82
N LEU A 288 7.33 15.83 0.80
CA LEU A 288 8.64 15.17 0.94
C LEU A 288 9.81 16.12 0.65
N GLN A 289 9.60 17.44 0.51
CA GLN A 289 10.66 18.38 0.14
C GLN A 289 11.84 18.39 1.11
N ASN A 290 11.54 18.18 2.41
CA ASN A 290 12.54 18.14 3.48
C ASN A 290 12.83 16.71 3.97
N ALA A 291 12.31 15.69 3.27
CA ALA A 291 12.62 14.31 3.60
C ALA A 291 14.09 13.99 3.29
N PRO A 292 14.71 13.03 3.98
CA PRO A 292 16.03 12.53 3.62
C PRO A 292 16.07 12.09 2.15
N LEU A 293 17.25 12.23 1.55
CA LEU A 293 17.50 11.75 0.19
C LEU A 293 18.19 10.39 0.23
N ARG A 294 17.96 9.61 -0.83
CA ARG A 294 18.73 8.40 -1.14
C ARG A 294 20.20 8.75 -1.37
N LYS A 295 21.09 7.74 -1.36
CA LYS A 295 22.54 7.88 -1.60
C LYS A 295 22.95 8.60 -2.91
N LYS A 296 22.03 8.74 -3.87
CA LYS A 296 22.23 9.45 -5.15
C LYS A 296 21.50 10.80 -5.23
N GLY A 297 21.02 11.36 -4.11
CA GLY A 297 20.31 12.63 -4.06
C GLY A 297 18.88 12.61 -4.61
N SER A 298 18.32 11.43 -4.87
CA SER A 298 16.91 11.27 -5.24
C SER A 298 16.04 11.18 -3.98
N LEU A 299 14.76 11.54 -4.10
CA LEU A 299 13.79 11.40 -3.01
C LEU A 299 13.67 9.93 -2.57
N ILE A 300 13.52 9.70 -1.26
CA ILE A 300 13.05 8.42 -0.73
C ILE A 300 11.68 8.08 -1.32
N LYS A 301 11.37 6.78 -1.42
CA LYS A 301 10.06 6.34 -1.90
C LYS A 301 9.30 5.77 -0.71
N PRO A 302 8.26 6.45 -0.20
CA PRO A 302 7.32 5.84 0.72
C PRO A 302 6.76 4.55 0.14
N GLU A 303 6.98 3.44 0.84
CA GLU A 303 6.48 2.11 0.44
C GLU A 303 5.58 1.49 1.52
N ALA A 304 5.73 1.82 2.82
CA ALA A 304 4.86 1.26 3.88
C ALA A 304 4.31 2.31 4.85
N ILE A 305 3.14 2.02 5.47
CA ILE A 305 2.50 2.82 6.51
C ILE A 305 2.07 2.00 7.74
N ALA A 306 2.29 2.57 8.94
CA ALA A 306 1.74 2.03 10.19
C ALA A 306 0.94 3.10 10.93
N VAL A 307 -0.20 2.71 11.51
CA VAL A 307 -1.00 3.61 12.34
C VAL A 307 -0.39 3.67 13.73
N LEU A 308 0.15 4.83 14.11
CA LEU A 308 0.70 5.07 15.45
C LEU A 308 -0.40 5.49 16.42
N GLU A 309 -1.22 6.44 15.99
CA GLU A 309 -2.30 6.99 16.80
C GLU A 309 -3.51 7.30 15.92
N LEU A 310 -4.68 7.12 16.52
CA LEU A 310 -5.98 7.38 15.93
C LEU A 310 -6.78 8.26 16.88
N ASP A 311 -7.16 9.45 16.43
CA ASP A 311 -8.13 10.29 17.12
C ASP A 311 -9.26 10.71 16.15
N PRO A 312 -10.39 11.27 16.62
CA PRO A 312 -11.51 11.64 15.74
C PRO A 312 -11.17 12.63 14.61
N ARG A 313 -10.05 13.35 14.72
CA ARG A 313 -9.63 14.40 13.79
C ARG A 313 -8.42 14.02 12.96
N ARG A 314 -7.60 13.05 13.38
CA ARG A 314 -6.32 12.74 12.72
C ARG A 314 -5.91 11.27 12.79
N TYR A 315 -5.14 10.86 11.79
CA TYR A 315 -4.31 9.66 11.81
C TYR A 315 -2.85 10.11 11.97
N ARG A 316 -2.15 9.60 12.98
CA ARG A 316 -0.69 9.74 13.07
C ARG A 316 -0.08 8.49 12.47
N LEU A 317 0.61 8.63 11.34
CA LEU A 317 1.13 7.52 10.55
C LEU A 317 2.65 7.51 10.55
N LEU A 318 3.24 6.37 10.83
CA LEU A 318 4.63 6.07 10.49
C LEU A 318 4.69 5.70 9.01
N VAL A 319 5.67 6.21 8.28
CA VAL A 319 5.93 5.91 6.87
C VAL A 319 7.36 5.37 6.76
N LEU A 320 7.52 4.20 6.15
CA LEU A 320 8.82 3.62 5.80
C LEU A 320 9.04 3.72 4.30
N SER A 321 10.31 3.79 3.89
CA SER A 321 10.68 4.04 2.52
C SER A 321 11.78 3.11 2.01
N ASP A 322 11.63 2.65 0.77
CA ASP A 322 12.73 2.12 -0.02
C ASP A 322 13.78 3.22 -0.29
N GLY A 323 15.05 2.84 -0.28
CA GLY A 323 16.23 3.60 -0.64
C GLY A 323 16.78 4.54 0.44
N GLY A 324 16.12 4.62 1.60
CA GLY A 324 16.63 5.30 2.79
C GLY A 324 17.33 4.32 3.72
N ASP A 325 18.37 4.77 4.45
CA ASP A 325 19.01 3.93 5.46
C ASP A 325 17.99 3.51 6.53
N ASP A 326 17.92 2.20 6.80
CA ASP A 326 16.99 1.55 7.72
C ASP A 326 15.51 1.95 7.49
N GLY A 327 15.14 2.13 6.22
CA GLY A 327 13.79 2.54 5.80
C GLY A 327 13.45 4.02 6.01
N ALA A 328 14.38 4.82 6.57
CA ALA A 328 14.21 6.25 6.87
C ALA A 328 12.80 6.61 7.44
N PRO A 329 12.42 6.10 8.63
CA PRO A 329 11.05 6.22 9.11
C PRO A 329 10.66 7.66 9.41
N LEU A 330 9.60 8.15 8.78
CA LEU A 330 9.04 9.49 8.97
C LEU A 330 7.62 9.41 9.53
N VAL A 331 7.22 10.40 10.32
CA VAL A 331 5.85 10.47 10.86
C VAL A 331 5.08 11.59 10.22
N PHE A 332 3.83 11.31 9.84
CA PHE A 332 2.91 12.28 9.25
C PHE A 332 1.61 12.34 10.05
N ASN A 333 1.10 13.55 10.22
CA ASN A 333 -0.11 13.80 10.97
C ASN A 333 -1.27 14.16 10.02
N ILE A 334 -1.97 13.14 9.57
CA ILE A 334 -2.93 13.19 8.47
C ILE A 334 -4.32 13.59 8.99
N PRO A 335 -4.98 14.61 8.42
CA PRO A 335 -6.31 14.99 8.85
C PRO A 335 -7.39 13.95 8.46
N ARG A 336 -8.20 13.55 9.43
CA ARG A 336 -9.52 12.93 9.21
C ARG A 336 -10.50 14.06 8.97
N LYS A 337 -10.56 14.56 7.73
CA LYS A 337 -11.58 15.54 7.37
C LYS A 337 -12.96 14.94 7.70
N PRO A 338 -13.86 15.66 8.36
CA PRO A 338 -15.17 15.14 8.77
C PRO A 338 -16.05 14.69 7.59
#